data_AF-A0A4D5S8C1-F1
#
_entry.id   AF-A0A4D5S8C1-F1
#
_cell.length_a   1.000
_cell.length_b   1.000
_cell.length_c   1.000
_cell.angle_alpha   90.00
_cell.angle_beta   90.00
_cell.angle_gamma   90.00
#
_symmetry.space_group_name_H-M   'P 1'
#
loop_
_entity.id
_entity.type
_entity.pdbx_description
1 polymer ?
#
loop_
_entity_poly.entity_id
_entity_poly.type
_entity_poly.pdbx_seq_one_letter_code
_entity_poly.pdbx_strand_id
1 'polypeptide(L)'
;GPSCATNRGVRETSRTGLADAGRALADEPRQWLGASAAITVALRRESFKSCDSAPELAYSFPIITAMKLWLAWFSVLVAGVASRSIEQCAESSSLRQLHVVYRHGDRTPTSLYPKDPNSPSDFPEGLGHITHKGKNDQYNLGRYLRVKYEDFLSYDPNEMKARSSGRERCLESIQTNLAGLYPPRGKKVWNSEVDWQPVPIQTMPVDLDGMLYEDAICPKAEEELDRIRQSPEGAEVLNSNANLMRTLQELSGKKMNDWVRARDRLDTLTIERSRGLKIPDWALPLWGNMTKVAKYTTILNYKSPTYNKFRAGLLIRDIVRNADQVKDGNSNVKLYMYAAHDVAIAAFTSAFGVFNQLAVPSSTAVITELHEDANANFFIQMLFKNDTTRKPYRLEIPGCEGFRCSLTTFQGSGPSRTSPTNWEEGVRVSRTLPGSHRPCSPEPDGGSCSISQQTEGIRFAFY
;
A
#
# COMPACT_ATOMS: atom_id res chain seq x y z
N GLY A 1 1.75 51.40 55.10
CA GLY A 1 0.78 50.74 54.21
C GLY A 1 1.06 49.26 54.25
N PRO A 2 0.38 48.49 55.10
CA PRO A 2 0.86 47.22 55.61
C PRO A 2 0.18 46.00 54.98
N SER A 3 0.74 44.84 55.35
CA SER A 3 0.08 43.56 55.58
C SER A 3 -1.38 43.63 56.08
N CYS A 4 -2.14 42.57 55.81
CA CYS A 4 -2.97 41.81 56.76
C CYS A 4 -3.80 40.78 55.95
N ALA A 5 -4.18 39.60 56.44
CA ALA A 5 -3.80 38.78 57.58
C ALA A 5 -4.66 37.49 57.46
N THR A 6 -4.08 36.34 57.86
CA THR A 6 -4.63 35.29 58.75
C THR A 6 -6.13 34.94 58.70
N ASN A 7 -6.56 33.67 58.77
CA ASN A 7 -6.32 32.79 59.93
C ASN A 7 -6.81 31.35 59.70
N ARG A 8 -6.09 30.40 60.32
CA ARG A 8 -6.49 29.21 61.15
C ARG A 8 -7.78 28.47 60.81
N GLY A 9 -7.89 27.15 60.90
CA GLY A 9 -7.13 26.06 61.52
C GLY A 9 -8.04 24.80 61.39
N VAL A 10 -7.57 23.56 61.49
CA VAL A 10 -7.48 22.80 62.76
C VAL A 10 -6.72 21.48 62.52
N ARG A 11 -5.67 21.30 63.33
CA ARG A 11 -5.07 20.12 64.00
C ARG A 11 -4.81 18.79 63.25
N GLU A 12 -3.51 18.52 63.15
CA GLU A 12 -2.86 17.22 63.37
C GLU A 12 -3.25 16.57 64.71
N THR A 13 -3.19 15.23 64.77
CA THR A 13 -2.31 14.56 65.75
C THR A 13 -1.84 13.22 65.19
N SER A 14 -0.54 12.99 65.30
CA SER A 14 0.10 11.69 65.13
C SER A 14 0.31 11.06 66.52
N ARG A 15 0.18 9.73 66.59
CA ARG A 15 1.13 8.76 67.17
C ARG A 15 0.48 7.60 67.94
N THR A 16 1.17 6.47 67.82
CA THR A 16 1.25 5.28 68.70
C THR A 16 0.27 4.14 68.48
N GLY A 17 0.84 2.92 68.43
CA GLY A 17 0.11 1.65 68.43
C GLY A 17 0.96 0.49 67.92
N LEU A 18 1.71 -0.15 68.82
CA LEU A 18 2.45 -1.39 68.63
C LEU A 18 1.52 -2.63 68.50
N ALA A 19 2.10 -3.68 67.92
CA ALA A 19 1.91 -5.11 68.23
C ALA A 19 0.78 -5.93 67.57
N ASP A 20 1.24 -7.04 66.95
CA ASP A 20 0.73 -8.43 66.95
C ASP A 20 0.60 -9.00 65.52
N ALA A 21 1.46 -9.88 65.00
CA ALA A 21 1.91 -11.23 65.44
C ALA A 21 0.83 -12.34 65.32
N GLY A 22 1.06 -13.27 64.37
CA GLY A 22 0.36 -14.57 64.25
C GLY A 22 0.09 -14.93 62.78
N ARG A 23 0.96 -15.70 62.09
CA ARG A 23 0.99 -17.20 61.97
C ARG A 23 -0.34 -17.77 61.44
N ALA A 24 -0.39 -18.65 60.43
CA ALA A 24 0.51 -19.75 60.02
C ALA A 24 0.39 -19.99 58.48
N LEU A 25 1.38 -20.39 57.68
CA LEU A 25 2.28 -21.56 57.67
C LEU A 25 1.57 -22.93 57.68
N ALA A 26 1.73 -23.66 56.55
CA ALA A 26 1.72 -25.13 56.35
C ALA A 26 1.13 -25.40 54.93
N ASP A 27 1.69 -26.17 54.00
CA ASP A 27 2.81 -27.12 54.00
C ASP A 27 3.25 -27.34 52.54
N GLU A 28 4.57 -27.49 52.33
CA GLU A 28 5.15 -28.28 51.23
C GLU A 28 5.24 -29.75 51.70
N PRO A 29 5.18 -30.79 50.84
CA PRO A 29 6.37 -31.14 50.06
C PRO A 29 6.19 -31.93 48.74
N ARG A 30 7.16 -31.70 47.83
CA ARG A 30 7.96 -32.63 46.99
C ARG A 30 7.36 -33.85 46.24
N GLN A 31 8.07 -34.12 45.12
CA GLN A 31 8.43 -35.43 44.49
C GLN A 31 7.45 -35.97 43.40
N TRP A 32 7.82 -36.39 42.18
CA TRP A 32 9.07 -36.87 41.54
C TRP A 32 8.97 -36.78 39.97
N LEU A 33 10.15 -36.73 39.30
CA LEU A 33 10.57 -37.33 37.98
C LEU A 33 9.71 -37.11 36.71
N GLY A 34 10.25 -36.81 35.54
CA GLY A 34 11.64 -36.80 35.09
C GLY A 34 11.76 -36.46 33.59
N ALA A 35 12.97 -36.06 33.22
CA ALA A 35 13.67 -36.22 31.94
C ALA A 35 12.97 -35.89 30.59
N SER A 36 13.51 -34.82 29.98
CA SER A 36 14.10 -34.81 28.63
C SER A 36 13.22 -35.02 27.39
N ALA A 37 13.09 -33.95 26.60
CA ALA A 37 13.59 -33.94 25.22
C ALA A 37 13.79 -32.50 24.74
N ALA A 38 15.05 -32.12 24.56
CA ALA A 38 15.45 -30.93 23.82
C ALA A 38 15.10 -31.13 22.34
N ILE A 39 14.37 -30.18 21.74
CA ILE A 39 14.22 -30.12 20.28
C ILE A 39 15.25 -29.12 19.77
N THR A 40 16.38 -29.67 19.34
CA THR A 40 17.33 -29.01 18.45
C THR A 40 16.65 -28.83 17.10
N VAL A 41 16.38 -27.59 16.70
CA VAL A 41 16.00 -27.25 15.32
C VAL A 41 17.25 -27.39 14.45
N ALA A 42 17.41 -28.56 13.83
CA ALA A 42 18.42 -28.77 12.80
C ALA A 42 17.96 -28.06 11.51
N LEU A 43 18.65 -26.99 11.14
CA LEU A 43 18.62 -26.41 9.81
C LEU A 43 19.18 -27.42 8.82
N ARG A 44 18.31 -28.13 8.09
CA ARG A 44 18.71 -28.92 6.93
C ARG A 44 18.72 -28.01 5.71
N ARG A 45 19.93 -27.73 5.21
CA ARG A 45 20.18 -27.36 3.81
C ARG A 45 19.70 -28.52 2.96
N GLU A 46 18.58 -28.37 2.27
CA GLU A 46 18.25 -29.23 1.13
C GLU A 46 18.64 -28.50 -0.15
N SER A 47 19.86 -28.83 -0.59
CA SER A 47 20.31 -28.66 -1.96
C SER A 47 19.45 -29.52 -2.88
N PHE A 48 18.58 -28.89 -3.66
CA PHE A 48 17.88 -29.55 -4.76
C PHE A 48 18.86 -29.85 -5.89
N LYS A 49 19.22 -31.12 -6.06
CA LYS A 49 19.70 -31.69 -7.33
C LYS A 49 19.23 -33.15 -7.45
N SER A 50 19.00 -33.53 -8.71
CA SER A 50 18.71 -34.87 -9.23
C SER A 50 17.23 -35.26 -9.22
N CYS A 51 16.61 -35.05 -10.38
CA CYS A 51 15.60 -35.95 -10.92
C CYS A 51 16.28 -37.31 -11.17
N ASP A 52 15.74 -38.39 -10.61
CA ASP A 52 15.91 -39.72 -11.19
C ASP A 52 14.76 -40.66 -10.80
N SER A 53 14.23 -41.29 -11.86
CA SER A 53 13.60 -42.62 -12.02
C SER A 53 12.61 -43.21 -11.00
N ALA A 54 11.48 -43.68 -11.55
CA ALA A 54 10.47 -44.53 -10.90
C ALA A 54 10.89 -46.02 -10.88
N PRO A 55 10.32 -46.87 -10.00
CA PRO A 55 10.87 -48.20 -9.69
C PRO A 55 10.37 -49.32 -10.61
N GLU A 56 11.21 -50.34 -10.78
CA GLU A 56 10.94 -51.64 -11.40
C GLU A 56 9.97 -52.49 -10.57
N LEU A 57 9.08 -53.23 -11.25
CA LEU A 57 8.48 -54.47 -10.73
C LEU A 57 8.59 -55.56 -11.80
N ALA A 58 9.21 -56.67 -11.39
CA ALA A 58 9.47 -57.86 -12.19
C ALA A 58 8.24 -58.79 -12.26
N TYR A 59 8.03 -59.45 -13.40
CA TYR A 59 7.47 -60.81 -13.50
C TYR A 59 7.95 -61.49 -14.80
N SER A 60 8.15 -62.80 -14.71
CA SER A 60 8.93 -63.63 -15.62
C SER A 60 8.10 -64.68 -16.39
N PHE A 61 8.34 -64.75 -17.72
CA PHE A 61 8.28 -65.88 -18.70
C PHE A 61 6.95 -66.61 -19.05
N PRO A 62 6.79 -67.30 -20.23
CA PRO A 62 7.53 -67.24 -21.52
C PRO A 62 6.67 -67.39 -22.83
N ILE A 63 7.34 -67.27 -23.99
CA ILE A 63 7.06 -67.82 -25.36
C ILE A 63 6.04 -67.14 -26.32
N ILE A 64 6.62 -66.44 -27.30
CA ILE A 64 6.41 -66.46 -28.77
C ILE A 64 4.97 -66.71 -29.28
N THR A 65 4.29 -65.66 -29.75
CA THR A 65 3.82 -65.47 -31.15
C THR A 65 2.96 -64.20 -31.25
N ALA A 66 2.86 -63.62 -32.46
CA ALA A 66 2.04 -62.46 -32.84
C ALA A 66 2.64 -61.06 -32.60
N MET A 67 3.80 -60.83 -33.21
CA MET A 67 4.09 -59.55 -33.87
C MET A 67 2.92 -59.16 -34.80
N LYS A 68 2.61 -57.86 -34.85
CA LYS A 68 1.84 -57.11 -35.88
C LYS A 68 0.46 -56.52 -35.53
N LEU A 69 0.07 -56.42 -34.25
CA LEU A 69 -1.10 -55.58 -33.87
C LEU A 69 -0.86 -54.64 -32.67
N TRP A 70 0.40 -54.38 -32.32
CA TRP A 70 0.77 -53.50 -31.19
C TRP A 70 1.50 -52.20 -31.60
N LEU A 71 1.53 -51.87 -32.89
CA LEU A 71 2.15 -50.63 -33.41
C LEU A 71 1.15 -49.56 -33.88
N ALA A 72 -0.16 -49.81 -33.75
CA ALA A 72 -1.20 -48.83 -34.08
C ALA A 72 -1.84 -48.15 -32.85
N TRP A 73 -1.63 -48.70 -31.64
CA TRP A 73 -2.17 -48.13 -30.40
C TRP A 73 -1.14 -47.41 -29.53
N PHE A 74 0.16 -47.61 -29.76
CA PHE A 74 1.20 -46.84 -29.07
C PHE A 74 1.44 -45.45 -29.69
N SER A 75 1.04 -45.25 -30.94
CA SER A 75 1.15 -43.97 -31.65
C SER A 75 0.08 -42.95 -31.23
N VAL A 76 -1.01 -43.40 -30.60
CA VAL A 76 -2.11 -42.53 -30.15
C VAL A 76 -1.97 -42.13 -28.67
N LEU A 77 -1.18 -42.85 -27.88
CA LEU A 77 -0.91 -42.50 -26.48
C LEU A 77 0.39 -41.70 -26.26
N VAL A 78 1.31 -41.67 -27.23
CA VAL A 78 2.48 -40.77 -27.20
C VAL A 78 2.19 -39.41 -27.84
N ALA A 79 1.13 -39.28 -28.64
CA ALA A 79 0.66 -37.99 -29.18
C ALA A 79 -0.39 -37.27 -28.29
N GLY A 80 -0.90 -37.93 -27.24
CA GLY A 80 -2.00 -37.43 -26.42
C GLY A 80 -1.61 -36.86 -25.04
N VAL A 81 -0.35 -36.96 -24.61
CA VAL A 81 0.10 -36.51 -23.28
C VAL A 81 1.45 -35.80 -23.37
N ALA A 82 1.53 -34.68 -24.07
CA ALA A 82 2.64 -33.74 -23.93
C ALA A 82 2.31 -32.32 -24.41
N SER A 83 1.09 -31.85 -24.17
CA SER A 83 0.79 -30.41 -24.15
C SER A 83 0.52 -29.97 -22.73
N ARG A 84 1.37 -30.40 -21.79
CA ARG A 84 1.56 -29.61 -20.57
C ARG A 84 2.34 -28.39 -21.03
N SER A 85 1.70 -27.24 -21.03
CA SER A 85 2.38 -25.95 -21.03
C SER A 85 3.52 -26.07 -20.03
N ILE A 86 4.75 -26.11 -20.55
CA ILE A 86 5.92 -25.89 -19.73
C ILE A 86 5.72 -24.47 -19.23
N GLU A 87 5.24 -24.31 -18.00
CA GLU A 87 5.48 -23.09 -17.24
C GLU A 87 6.99 -22.99 -17.18
N GLN A 88 7.56 -22.30 -18.16
CA GLN A 88 8.96 -21.94 -18.17
C GLN A 88 9.13 -21.08 -16.91
N CYS A 89 9.68 -21.70 -15.87
CA CYS A 89 10.10 -21.00 -14.68
C CYS A 89 10.99 -19.89 -15.20
N ALA A 90 10.52 -18.65 -15.13
CA ALA A 90 11.35 -17.50 -15.48
C ALA A 90 12.62 -17.66 -14.65
N GLU A 91 13.75 -17.94 -15.31
CA GLU A 91 15.02 -18.00 -14.61
C GLU A 91 15.19 -16.66 -13.88
N SER A 92 15.61 -16.71 -12.62
CA SER A 92 15.92 -15.50 -11.83
C SER A 92 16.96 -14.61 -12.54
N SER A 93 17.68 -15.16 -13.52
CA SER A 93 18.62 -14.49 -14.43
C SER A 93 18.01 -13.41 -15.33
N SER A 94 16.68 -13.37 -15.51
CA SER A 94 16.02 -12.41 -16.42
C SER A 94 15.63 -11.09 -15.77
N LEU A 95 15.50 -11.02 -14.43
CA LEU A 95 15.04 -9.82 -13.74
C LEU A 95 16.07 -8.68 -13.84
N ARG A 96 15.60 -7.46 -14.10
CA ARG A 96 16.44 -6.26 -14.29
C ARG A 96 16.06 -5.10 -13.38
N GLN A 97 14.77 -4.95 -13.06
CA GLN A 97 14.30 -3.88 -12.17
C GLN A 97 12.95 -4.22 -11.54
N LEU A 98 12.70 -3.69 -10.34
CA LEU A 98 11.50 -3.87 -9.54
C LEU A 98 10.88 -2.51 -9.22
N HIS A 99 9.56 -2.39 -9.36
CA HIS A 99 8.80 -1.26 -8.83
C HIS A 99 7.70 -1.80 -7.93
N VAL A 100 7.64 -1.36 -6.68
CA VAL A 100 6.65 -1.80 -5.72
C VAL A 100 5.84 -0.61 -5.26
N VAL A 101 4.58 -0.55 -5.69
CA VAL A 101 3.61 0.47 -5.27
C VAL A 101 2.68 -0.17 -4.26
N TYR A 102 2.57 0.38 -3.06
CA TYR A 102 1.76 -0.23 -2.01
C TYR A 102 0.95 0.77 -1.20
N ARG A 103 -0.21 0.32 -0.75
CA ARG A 103 -1.03 1.03 0.23
C ARG A 103 -0.32 0.99 1.59
N HIS A 104 -0.43 2.06 2.35
CA HIS A 104 -0.05 2.10 3.76
C HIS A 104 -0.67 0.95 4.59
N GLY A 105 -0.12 0.72 5.78
CA GLY A 105 -0.62 -0.28 6.74
C GLY A 105 -2.02 0.03 7.27
N ASP A 106 -2.57 -0.93 8.00
CA ASP A 106 -3.80 -0.73 8.79
C ASP A 106 -3.66 0.50 9.71
N ARG A 107 -4.74 1.29 9.85
CA ARG A 107 -4.70 2.61 10.49
C ARG A 107 -5.92 2.89 11.37
N THR A 108 -5.82 3.96 12.15
CA THR A 108 -6.95 4.62 12.83
C THR A 108 -7.77 5.46 11.82
N PRO A 109 -8.95 5.98 12.19
CA PRO A 109 -9.72 6.85 11.29
C PRO A 109 -8.91 8.10 10.96
N THR A 110 -9.01 8.61 9.74
CA THR A 110 -8.36 9.87 9.36
C THR A 110 -8.98 11.07 10.06
N SER A 111 -10.27 11.00 10.39
CA SER A 111 -11.00 11.99 11.16
C SER A 111 -12.22 11.35 11.81
N LEU A 112 -12.67 11.94 12.91
CA LEU A 112 -13.97 11.68 13.49
C LEU A 112 -15.00 12.66 12.94
N TYR A 113 -16.27 12.40 13.21
CA TYR A 113 -17.37 13.25 12.77
C TYR A 113 -18.00 14.03 13.91
N PRO A 114 -18.74 15.13 13.64
CA PRO A 114 -19.24 16.00 14.69
C PRO A 114 -20.09 15.31 15.78
N LYS A 115 -20.84 14.26 15.41
CA LYS A 115 -21.69 13.48 16.32
C LYS A 115 -21.11 12.09 16.66
N ASP A 116 -19.81 11.92 16.50
CA ASP A 116 -19.14 10.67 16.85
C ASP A 116 -19.19 10.46 18.37
N PRO A 117 -19.62 9.29 18.88
CA PRO A 117 -19.56 9.03 20.31
C PRO A 117 -18.14 8.81 20.82
N ASN A 118 -17.17 8.61 19.93
CA ASN A 118 -15.76 8.41 20.27
C ASN A 118 -14.98 9.72 20.15
N SER A 119 -13.80 9.74 20.76
CA SER A 119 -12.90 10.88 20.86
C SER A 119 -11.53 10.55 20.27
N PRO A 120 -10.71 11.55 19.87
CA PRO A 120 -9.36 11.28 19.40
C PRO A 120 -8.48 10.52 20.41
N SER A 121 -8.74 10.66 21.71
CA SER A 121 -8.03 9.93 22.77
C SER A 121 -8.31 8.43 22.81
N ASP A 122 -9.39 7.96 22.17
CA ASP A 122 -9.69 6.53 22.04
C ASP A 122 -8.76 5.83 21.02
N PHE A 123 -7.90 6.60 20.34
CA PHE A 123 -6.90 6.12 19.39
C PHE A 123 -5.50 6.48 19.91
N PRO A 124 -4.83 5.61 20.69
CA PRO A 124 -3.52 5.89 21.26
C PRO A 124 -2.43 6.23 20.23
N GLU A 125 -2.54 5.69 19.01
CA GLU A 125 -1.63 6.01 17.92
C GLU A 125 -1.87 7.41 17.33
N GLY A 126 -3.00 8.06 17.64
CA GLY A 126 -3.49 9.26 17.00
C GLY A 126 -4.33 8.97 15.75
N LEU A 127 -5.10 9.97 15.29
CA LEU A 127 -5.95 9.84 14.10
C LEU A 127 -5.11 9.80 12.82
N GLY A 128 -5.43 8.88 11.92
CA GLY A 128 -4.79 8.71 10.62
C GLY A 128 -3.43 8.01 10.65
N HIS A 129 -2.92 7.60 11.82
CA HIS A 129 -1.66 6.87 11.99
C HIS A 129 -1.83 5.35 11.83
N ILE A 130 -0.74 4.65 11.50
CA ILE A 130 -0.79 3.18 11.37
C ILE A 130 -0.78 2.49 12.74
N THR A 131 -1.55 1.42 12.85
CA THR A 131 -1.65 0.60 14.06
C THR A 131 -0.44 -0.32 14.21
N HIS A 132 -0.32 -0.98 15.36
CA HIS A 132 0.62 -2.11 15.51
C HIS A 132 0.40 -3.20 14.46
N LYS A 133 -0.86 -3.49 14.11
CA LYS A 133 -1.17 -4.42 13.02
C LYS A 133 -0.62 -3.89 11.69
N GLY A 134 -0.85 -2.62 11.39
CA GLY A 134 -0.36 -1.99 10.16
C GLY A 134 1.16 -2.00 10.05
N LYS A 135 1.86 -1.73 11.15
CA LYS A 135 3.32 -1.85 11.25
C LYS A 135 3.77 -3.29 10.95
N ASN A 136 3.20 -4.28 11.62
CA ASN A 136 3.54 -5.69 11.40
C ASN A 136 3.27 -6.15 9.96
N ASP A 137 2.15 -5.76 9.38
CA ASP A 137 1.81 -6.11 7.99
C ASP A 137 2.82 -5.52 6.99
N GLN A 138 3.26 -4.27 7.21
CA GLN A 138 4.27 -3.63 6.35
C GLN A 138 5.66 -4.25 6.54
N TYR A 139 6.05 -4.55 7.78
CA TYR A 139 7.29 -5.27 8.07
C TYR A 139 7.31 -6.62 7.35
N ASN A 140 6.21 -7.37 7.45
CA ASN A 140 6.06 -8.66 6.79
C ASN A 140 6.02 -8.56 5.26
N LEU A 141 5.46 -7.49 4.71
CA LEU A 141 5.56 -7.21 3.27
C LEU A 141 7.02 -6.99 2.85
N GLY A 142 7.79 -6.21 3.61
CA GLY A 142 9.23 -6.03 3.39
C GLY A 142 10.02 -7.34 3.46
N ARG A 143 9.75 -8.16 4.49
CA ARG A 143 10.33 -9.51 4.64
C ARG A 143 9.98 -10.42 3.46
N TYR A 144 8.73 -10.37 3.00
CA TYR A 144 8.29 -11.12 1.83
C TYR A 144 9.07 -10.72 0.57
N LEU A 145 9.22 -9.42 0.32
CA LEU A 145 10.01 -8.90 -0.81
C LEU A 145 11.47 -9.34 -0.69
N ARG A 146 12.04 -9.30 0.51
CA ARG A 146 13.41 -9.75 0.78
C ARG A 146 13.62 -11.21 0.38
N VAL A 147 12.73 -12.08 0.81
CA VAL A 147 12.80 -13.52 0.49
C VAL A 147 12.56 -13.77 -0.99
N LYS A 148 11.51 -13.15 -1.58
CA LYS A 148 11.16 -13.37 -2.99
C LYS A 148 12.28 -12.95 -3.96
N TYR A 149 13.03 -11.90 -3.62
CA TYR A 149 14.08 -11.34 -4.46
C TYR A 149 15.48 -11.50 -3.87
N GLU A 150 15.73 -12.53 -3.06
CA GLU A 150 17.03 -12.78 -2.41
C GLU A 150 18.20 -12.91 -3.40
N ASP A 151 17.97 -13.53 -4.55
CA ASP A 151 18.99 -13.69 -5.60
C ASP A 151 19.25 -12.41 -6.39
N PHE A 152 18.33 -11.45 -6.36
CA PHE A 152 18.39 -10.23 -7.18
C PHE A 152 18.84 -9.00 -6.38
N LEU A 153 18.28 -8.80 -5.19
CA LEU A 153 18.56 -7.67 -4.31
C LEU A 153 19.62 -8.06 -3.28
N SER A 154 20.56 -7.16 -3.00
CA SER A 154 21.53 -7.32 -1.90
C SER A 154 20.96 -6.76 -0.58
N TYR A 155 21.75 -6.73 0.48
CA TYR A 155 21.40 -6.02 1.73
C TYR A 155 21.83 -4.54 1.71
N ASP A 156 22.33 -4.02 0.58
CA ASP A 156 22.73 -2.61 0.46
C ASP A 156 21.57 -1.74 -0.05
N PRO A 157 21.03 -0.81 0.76
CA PRO A 157 19.97 0.08 0.33
C PRO A 157 20.40 1.10 -0.75
N ASN A 158 21.69 1.17 -1.13
CA ASN A 158 22.12 2.02 -2.25
C ASN A 158 21.62 1.52 -3.61
N GLU A 159 21.18 0.26 -3.72
CA GLU A 159 20.66 -0.31 -4.97
C GLU A 159 19.21 0.11 -5.29
N MET A 160 18.56 0.86 -4.40
CA MET A 160 17.13 1.18 -4.45
C MET A 160 16.85 2.69 -4.30
N LYS A 161 15.63 3.11 -4.67
CA LYS A 161 15.07 4.45 -4.41
C LYS A 161 13.69 4.36 -3.75
N ALA A 162 13.49 5.12 -2.67
CA ALA A 162 12.24 5.12 -1.91
C ALA A 162 11.55 6.48 -2.01
N ARG A 163 10.26 6.45 -2.32
CA ARG A 163 9.38 7.62 -2.33
C ARG A 163 8.10 7.30 -1.56
N SER A 164 7.64 8.25 -0.75
CA SER A 164 6.39 8.14 -0.01
C SER A 164 5.53 9.37 -0.24
N SER A 165 4.21 9.18 -0.26
CA SER A 165 3.28 10.26 0.02
C SER A 165 3.62 10.93 1.35
N GLY A 166 3.46 12.25 1.44
CA GLY A 166 3.77 13.04 2.64
C GLY A 166 2.85 12.83 3.85
N ARG A 167 1.88 11.91 3.76
CA ARG A 167 1.04 11.51 4.89
C ARG A 167 1.83 10.62 5.85
N GLU A 168 1.67 10.86 7.14
CA GLU A 168 2.38 10.20 8.24
C GLU A 168 2.26 8.68 8.15
N ARG A 169 1.04 8.16 7.95
CA ARG A 169 0.81 6.71 7.73
C ARG A 169 1.62 6.09 6.59
N CYS A 170 1.89 6.83 5.51
CA CYS A 170 2.69 6.33 4.40
C CYS A 170 4.17 6.33 4.76
N LEU A 171 4.65 7.40 5.41
CA LEU A 171 6.02 7.51 5.91
C LEU A 171 6.35 6.43 6.95
N GLU A 172 5.47 6.21 7.94
CA GLU A 172 5.60 5.13 8.92
C GLU A 172 5.58 3.75 8.25
N SER A 173 4.74 3.57 7.23
CA SER A 173 4.64 2.30 6.50
C SER A 173 5.92 1.98 5.73
N ILE A 174 6.48 2.94 4.99
CA ILE A 174 7.71 2.70 4.22
C ILE A 174 8.91 2.46 5.14
N GLN A 175 9.02 3.18 6.26
CA GLN A 175 10.07 2.93 7.25
C GLN A 175 9.98 1.49 7.79
N THR A 176 8.76 1.06 8.15
CA THR A 176 8.53 -0.28 8.68
C THR A 176 8.77 -1.37 7.64
N ASN A 177 8.37 -1.13 6.39
CA ASN A 177 8.62 -2.04 5.26
C ASN A 177 10.13 -2.19 4.99
N LEU A 178 10.86 -1.07 4.93
CA LEU A 178 12.31 -1.07 4.71
C LEU A 178 13.08 -1.73 5.85
N ALA A 179 12.60 -1.67 7.09
CA ALA A 179 13.17 -2.44 8.21
C ALA A 179 13.07 -3.96 7.99
N GLY A 180 12.00 -4.44 7.35
CA GLY A 180 11.85 -5.85 6.98
C GLY A 180 12.64 -6.24 5.74
N LEU A 181 12.81 -5.30 4.79
CA LEU A 181 13.46 -5.53 3.50
C LEU A 181 14.99 -5.42 3.56
N TYR A 182 15.54 -4.46 4.30
CA TYR A 182 16.98 -4.17 4.36
C TYR A 182 17.50 -4.20 5.79
N PRO A 183 17.41 -5.33 6.53
CA PRO A 183 18.08 -5.42 7.83
C PRO A 183 19.61 -5.34 7.62
N PRO A 184 20.36 -4.63 8.48
CA PRO A 184 21.80 -4.42 8.29
C PRO A 184 22.59 -5.73 8.37
N ARG A 185 23.59 -5.88 7.49
CA ARG A 185 24.49 -7.05 7.45
C ARG A 185 25.94 -6.61 7.25
N GLY A 186 26.87 -7.34 7.87
CA GLY A 186 28.31 -7.09 7.76
C GLY A 186 28.67 -5.63 8.06
N LYS A 187 29.37 -4.98 7.12
CA LYS A 187 29.83 -3.58 7.26
C LYS A 187 28.71 -2.54 7.34
N LYS A 188 27.45 -2.90 7.05
CA LYS A 188 26.30 -1.98 7.17
C LYS A 188 25.68 -2.00 8.58
N VAL A 189 26.12 -2.90 9.47
CA VAL A 189 25.75 -2.88 10.89
C VAL A 189 26.45 -1.69 11.54
N TRP A 190 25.71 -0.60 11.74
CA TRP A 190 26.22 0.63 12.35
C TRP A 190 26.06 0.63 13.88
N ASN A 191 25.13 -0.19 14.41
CA ASN A 191 24.90 -0.41 15.83
C ASN A 191 24.49 -1.88 16.05
N SER A 192 25.19 -2.60 16.93
CA SER A 192 24.94 -4.02 17.22
C SER A 192 23.67 -4.28 18.02
N GLU A 193 23.11 -3.27 18.67
CA GLU A 193 21.87 -3.36 19.46
C GLU A 193 20.61 -3.10 18.62
N VAL A 194 20.77 -2.67 17.36
CA VAL A 194 19.68 -2.23 16.49
C VAL A 194 19.76 -2.92 15.13
N ASP A 195 18.85 -3.87 14.85
CA ASP A 195 18.71 -4.54 13.54
C ASP A 195 17.90 -3.66 12.55
N TRP A 196 18.35 -2.42 12.36
CA TRP A 196 17.78 -1.45 11.43
C TRP A 196 18.89 -0.58 10.84
N GLN A 197 18.72 -0.15 9.59
CA GLN A 197 19.60 0.85 8.96
C GLN A 197 18.77 1.97 8.34
N PRO A 198 19.27 3.22 8.36
CA PRO A 198 18.60 4.33 7.71
C PRO A 198 18.58 4.15 6.20
N VAL A 199 17.42 4.39 5.60
CA VAL A 199 17.23 4.44 4.15
C VAL A 199 16.62 5.80 3.79
N PRO A 200 17.21 6.56 2.86
CA PRO A 200 16.65 7.83 2.42
C PRO A 200 15.27 7.65 1.78
N ILE A 201 14.27 8.39 2.26
CA ILE A 201 12.90 8.37 1.75
C ILE A 201 12.59 9.77 1.21
N GLN A 202 12.31 9.86 -0.08
CA GLN A 202 11.85 11.10 -0.71
C GLN A 202 10.35 11.30 -0.48
N THR A 203 9.93 12.53 -0.28
CA THR A 203 8.51 12.89 -0.16
C THR A 203 8.27 14.30 -0.67
N MET A 204 7.00 14.66 -0.86
CA MET A 204 6.58 16.02 -1.19
C MET A 204 5.43 16.44 -0.28
N PRO A 205 5.24 17.76 -0.05
CA PRO A 205 4.05 18.27 0.63
C PRO A 205 2.78 17.75 -0.03
N VAL A 206 1.81 17.31 0.79
CA VAL A 206 0.63 16.55 0.32
C VAL A 206 -0.13 17.29 -0.78
N ASP A 207 -0.36 18.59 -0.65
CA ASP A 207 -1.13 19.38 -1.62
C ASP A 207 -0.44 19.50 -3.00
N LEU A 208 0.88 19.26 -3.05
CA LEU A 208 1.70 19.33 -4.25
C LEU A 208 2.06 17.95 -4.82
N ASP A 209 1.77 16.87 -4.09
CA ASP A 209 2.16 15.52 -4.48
C ASP A 209 1.16 14.88 -5.46
N GLY A 210 1.14 15.40 -6.68
CA GLY A 210 0.29 14.87 -7.75
C GLY A 210 0.57 13.41 -8.16
N MET A 211 1.67 12.81 -7.67
CA MET A 211 2.06 11.44 -8.03
C MET A 211 1.54 10.40 -7.03
N LEU A 212 1.73 10.63 -5.72
CA LEU A 212 1.41 9.62 -4.70
C LEU A 212 0.26 10.03 -3.77
N TYR A 213 -0.27 11.24 -3.88
CA TYR A 213 -1.39 11.71 -3.07
C TYR A 213 -2.59 12.12 -3.91
N GLU A 214 -3.71 11.44 -3.72
CA GLU A 214 -4.92 11.67 -4.50
C GLU A 214 -5.63 12.98 -4.21
N ASP A 215 -5.55 13.52 -2.99
CA ASP A 215 -6.20 14.80 -2.68
C ASP A 215 -5.29 15.98 -3.01
N ALA A 216 -4.14 15.72 -3.65
CA ALA A 216 -3.34 16.78 -4.25
C ALA A 216 -4.21 17.55 -5.25
N ILE A 217 -4.05 18.88 -5.25
CA ILE A 217 -4.90 19.80 -5.99
C ILE A 217 -4.82 19.47 -7.49
N CYS A 218 -5.96 19.11 -8.08
CA CYS A 218 -6.06 18.79 -9.50
C CYS A 218 -7.47 19.13 -10.03
N PRO A 219 -7.68 20.39 -10.46
CA PRO A 219 -8.96 20.84 -11.00
C PRO A 219 -9.54 19.93 -12.08
N LYS A 220 -8.72 19.43 -13.01
CA LYS A 220 -9.22 18.53 -14.08
C LYS A 220 -9.70 17.17 -13.56
N ALA A 221 -9.11 16.65 -12.48
CA ALA A 221 -9.60 15.43 -11.86
C ALA A 221 -10.91 15.68 -11.08
N GLU A 222 -11.06 16.86 -10.48
CA GLU A 222 -12.30 17.28 -9.80
C GLU A 222 -13.44 17.50 -10.80
N GLU A 223 -13.19 18.19 -11.91
CA GLU A 223 -14.14 18.36 -13.02
C GLU A 223 -14.62 17.01 -13.56
N GLU A 224 -13.70 16.05 -13.72
CA GLU A 224 -14.07 14.72 -14.19
C GLU A 224 -14.91 13.94 -13.18
N LEU A 225 -14.65 14.07 -11.88
CA LEU A 225 -15.51 13.49 -10.84
C LEU A 225 -16.90 14.11 -10.86
N ASP A 226 -17.00 15.43 -11.04
CA ASP A 226 -18.29 16.11 -11.16
C ASP A 226 -19.05 15.66 -12.41
N ARG A 227 -18.35 15.48 -13.54
CA ARG A 227 -18.92 14.90 -14.75
C ARG A 227 -19.44 13.48 -14.52
N ILE A 228 -18.71 12.65 -13.77
CA ILE A 228 -19.14 11.29 -13.41
C ILE A 228 -20.40 11.35 -12.53
N ARG A 229 -20.44 12.22 -11.52
CA ARG A 229 -21.60 12.43 -10.65
C ARG A 229 -22.85 12.90 -11.42
N GLN A 230 -22.66 13.73 -12.45
CA GLN A 230 -23.73 14.26 -13.30
C GLN A 230 -24.14 13.33 -14.45
N SER A 231 -23.38 12.26 -14.70
CA SER A 231 -23.74 11.27 -15.73
C SER A 231 -25.05 10.54 -15.37
N PRO A 232 -25.77 9.93 -16.33
CA PRO A 232 -27.00 9.19 -16.03
C PRO A 232 -26.81 8.12 -14.94
N GLU A 233 -25.69 7.37 -14.98
CA GLU A 233 -25.35 6.35 -13.98
C GLU A 233 -25.06 6.98 -12.60
N GLY A 234 -24.28 8.07 -12.56
CA GLY A 234 -23.97 8.79 -11.32
C GLY A 234 -25.18 9.47 -10.69
N ALA A 235 -26.00 10.14 -11.50
CA ALA A 235 -27.22 10.81 -11.05
C ALA A 235 -28.23 9.79 -10.52
N GLU A 236 -28.38 8.64 -11.17
CA GLU A 236 -29.21 7.54 -10.68
C GLU A 236 -28.74 7.06 -9.31
N VAL A 237 -27.44 6.81 -9.13
CA VAL A 237 -26.88 6.42 -7.83
C VAL A 237 -27.16 7.47 -6.75
N LEU A 238 -26.97 8.77 -7.04
CA LEU A 238 -27.21 9.83 -6.07
C LEU A 238 -28.71 9.97 -5.74
N ASN A 239 -29.59 9.94 -6.74
CA ASN A 239 -31.03 10.06 -6.56
C ASN A 239 -31.61 8.88 -5.77
N SER A 240 -31.28 7.65 -6.17
CA SER A 240 -31.77 6.43 -5.54
C SER A 240 -31.22 6.23 -4.11
N ASN A 241 -30.17 6.95 -3.72
CA ASN A 241 -29.62 6.92 -2.36
C ASN A 241 -29.80 8.25 -1.59
N ALA A 242 -30.55 9.21 -2.12
CA ALA A 242 -30.68 10.55 -1.54
C ALA A 242 -31.23 10.53 -0.10
N ASN A 243 -32.17 9.62 0.20
CA ASN A 243 -32.69 9.47 1.55
C ASN A 243 -31.61 9.00 2.54
N LEU A 244 -30.83 7.98 2.16
CA LEU A 244 -29.71 7.51 2.97
C LEU A 244 -28.72 8.65 3.24
N MET A 245 -28.35 9.42 2.21
CA MET A 245 -27.42 10.54 2.35
C MET A 245 -27.93 11.59 3.34
N ARG A 246 -29.21 11.98 3.23
CA ARG A 246 -29.85 12.92 4.16
C ARG A 246 -29.84 12.39 5.60
N THR A 247 -30.24 11.14 5.79
CA THR A 247 -30.24 10.48 7.10
C THR A 247 -28.83 10.44 7.70
N LEU A 248 -27.82 10.03 6.92
CA LEU A 248 -26.43 10.02 7.38
C LEU A 248 -25.92 11.42 7.72
N GLN A 249 -26.31 12.45 6.97
CA GLN A 249 -25.96 13.83 7.27
C GLN A 249 -26.54 14.29 8.61
N GLU A 250 -27.82 14.04 8.85
CA GLU A 250 -28.50 14.39 10.11
C GLU A 250 -27.89 13.66 11.31
N LEU A 251 -27.65 12.36 11.17
CA LEU A 251 -27.11 11.51 12.24
C LEU A 251 -25.64 11.79 12.54
N SER A 252 -24.85 12.16 11.53
CA SER A 252 -23.42 12.41 11.69
C SER A 252 -23.03 13.86 11.92
N GLY A 253 -23.88 14.81 11.54
CA GLY A 253 -23.55 16.24 11.50
C GLY A 253 -22.56 16.65 10.41
N LYS A 254 -22.24 15.76 9.45
CA LYS A 254 -21.30 16.03 8.34
C LYS A 254 -22.04 15.97 7.01
N LYS A 255 -21.70 16.87 6.08
CA LYS A 255 -22.30 16.90 4.74
C LYS A 255 -22.08 15.57 4.01
N MET A 256 -23.17 14.99 3.49
CA MET A 256 -23.18 13.73 2.75
C MET A 256 -23.66 13.98 1.32
N ASN A 257 -22.75 14.44 0.47
CA ASN A 257 -23.08 14.86 -0.89
C ASN A 257 -22.78 13.83 -1.98
N ASP A 258 -22.06 12.76 -1.66
CA ASP A 258 -21.72 11.71 -2.63
C ASP A 258 -21.37 10.37 -1.97
N TRP A 259 -21.08 9.38 -2.81
CA TRP A 259 -20.64 8.05 -2.38
C TRP A 259 -19.28 8.03 -1.70
N VAL A 260 -18.40 9.02 -1.94
CA VAL A 260 -17.11 9.13 -1.25
C VAL A 260 -17.34 9.46 0.22
N ARG A 261 -18.25 10.38 0.55
CA ARG A 261 -18.62 10.66 1.95
C ARG A 261 -19.23 9.45 2.65
N ALA A 262 -20.02 8.64 1.94
CA ALA A 262 -20.55 7.38 2.46
C ALA A 262 -19.45 6.35 2.74
N ARG A 263 -18.45 6.27 1.86
CA ARG A 263 -17.25 5.45 2.09
C ARG A 263 -16.46 5.92 3.31
N ASP A 264 -16.16 7.22 3.41
CA ASP A 264 -15.42 7.79 4.54
C ASP A 264 -16.13 7.49 5.87
N ARG A 265 -17.47 7.58 5.85
CA ARG A 265 -18.30 7.23 6.98
C ARG A 265 -18.15 5.77 7.40
N LEU A 266 -18.26 4.89 6.42
CA LEU A 266 -18.14 3.46 6.63
C LEU A 266 -16.74 3.09 7.12
N ASP A 267 -15.69 3.76 6.63
CA ASP A 267 -14.29 3.57 7.06
C ASP A 267 -14.13 3.84 8.57
N THR A 268 -14.56 5.02 9.04
CA THR A 268 -14.51 5.38 10.47
C THR A 268 -15.24 4.34 11.33
N LEU A 269 -16.51 4.03 10.98
CA LEU A 269 -17.31 3.07 11.75
C LEU A 269 -16.71 1.66 11.75
N THR A 270 -16.15 1.22 10.62
CA THR A 270 -15.51 -0.10 10.49
C THR A 270 -14.28 -0.19 11.40
N ILE A 271 -13.49 0.88 11.45
CA ILE A 271 -12.31 0.99 12.29
C ILE A 271 -12.68 1.00 13.78
N GLU A 272 -13.71 1.75 14.17
CA GLU A 272 -14.22 1.76 15.54
C GLU A 272 -14.71 0.38 15.97
N ARG A 273 -15.47 -0.28 15.09
CA ARG A 273 -16.02 -1.61 15.35
C ARG A 273 -14.92 -2.65 15.51
N SER A 274 -13.88 -2.60 14.69
CA SER A 274 -12.76 -3.55 14.79
C SER A 274 -11.95 -3.39 16.08
N ARG A 275 -12.08 -2.26 16.77
CA ARG A 275 -11.45 -1.95 18.05
C ARG A 275 -12.37 -2.13 19.25
N GLY A 276 -13.61 -2.56 19.04
CA GLY A 276 -14.59 -2.67 20.12
C GLY A 276 -15.00 -1.31 20.73
N LEU A 277 -14.82 -0.22 19.99
CA LEU A 277 -15.27 1.11 20.41
C LEU A 277 -16.79 1.25 20.25
N LYS A 278 -17.34 2.33 20.81
CA LYS A 278 -18.79 2.56 20.79
C LYS A 278 -19.26 2.80 19.36
N ILE A 279 -20.24 2.01 18.94
CA ILE A 279 -20.94 2.17 17.67
C ILE A 279 -22.32 2.76 17.93
N PRO A 280 -22.72 3.86 17.27
CA PRO A 280 -24.07 4.40 17.42
C PRO A 280 -25.15 3.40 16.98
N ASP A 281 -26.30 3.40 17.66
CA ASP A 281 -27.40 2.48 17.38
C ASP A 281 -27.92 2.56 15.93
N TRP A 282 -27.81 3.74 15.31
CA TRP A 282 -28.21 3.96 13.92
C TRP A 282 -27.28 3.32 12.89
N ALA A 283 -26.03 3.03 13.25
CA ALA A 283 -25.00 2.62 12.29
C ALA A 283 -25.19 1.17 11.82
N LEU A 284 -25.54 0.25 12.73
CA LEU A 284 -25.70 -1.17 12.39
C LEU A 284 -26.85 -1.41 11.38
N PRO A 285 -28.06 -0.84 11.55
CA PRO A 285 -29.13 -0.99 10.56
C PRO A 285 -28.79 -0.42 9.18
N LEU A 286 -27.99 0.66 9.13
CA LEU A 286 -27.62 1.33 7.87
C LEU A 286 -26.34 0.78 7.23
N TRP A 287 -25.64 -0.16 7.88
CA TRP A 287 -24.32 -0.63 7.47
C TRP A 287 -24.32 -1.23 6.06
N GLY A 288 -25.31 -2.06 5.76
CA GLY A 288 -25.47 -2.68 4.44
C GLY A 288 -25.69 -1.65 3.34
N ASN A 289 -26.50 -0.62 3.62
CA ASN A 289 -26.77 0.48 2.69
C ASN A 289 -25.52 1.33 2.46
N MET A 290 -24.80 1.70 3.53
CA MET A 290 -23.51 2.40 3.42
C MET A 290 -22.51 1.59 2.60
N THR A 291 -22.43 0.27 2.83
CA THR A 291 -21.54 -0.63 2.09
C THR A 291 -21.88 -0.67 0.60
N LYS A 292 -23.17 -0.73 0.24
CA LYS A 292 -23.61 -0.69 -1.17
C LYS A 292 -23.20 0.61 -1.84
N VAL A 293 -23.43 1.74 -1.19
CA VAL A 293 -23.10 3.06 -1.75
C VAL A 293 -21.59 3.29 -1.84
N ALA A 294 -20.83 2.92 -0.81
CA ALA A 294 -19.38 3.09 -0.79
C ALA A 294 -18.66 2.35 -1.94
N LYS A 295 -19.23 1.27 -2.47
CA LYS A 295 -18.69 0.57 -3.64
C LYS A 295 -18.65 1.44 -4.90
N TYR A 296 -19.50 2.45 -5.03
CA TYR A 296 -19.45 3.33 -6.20
C TYR A 296 -18.19 4.20 -6.24
N THR A 297 -17.49 4.39 -5.12
CA THR A 297 -16.14 4.97 -5.13
C THR A 297 -15.17 4.12 -5.94
N THR A 298 -15.21 2.79 -5.80
CA THR A 298 -14.30 1.90 -6.55
C THR A 298 -14.79 1.65 -7.98
N ILE A 299 -16.10 1.60 -8.20
CA ILE A 299 -16.69 1.26 -9.50
C ILE A 299 -16.72 2.47 -10.45
N LEU A 300 -17.20 3.63 -10.02
CA LEU A 300 -17.44 4.77 -10.93
C LEU A 300 -16.21 5.65 -11.12
N ASN A 301 -15.51 6.01 -10.03
CA ASN A 301 -14.37 6.92 -10.12
C ASN A 301 -13.27 6.34 -11.01
N TYR A 302 -12.89 5.08 -10.78
CA TYR A 302 -11.79 4.45 -11.49
C TYR A 302 -12.18 3.74 -12.79
N LYS A 303 -13.46 3.80 -13.20
CA LYS A 303 -13.90 3.42 -14.55
C LYS A 303 -13.55 4.49 -15.57
N SER A 304 -13.36 5.75 -15.15
CA SER A 304 -12.98 6.84 -16.05
C SER A 304 -11.49 6.81 -16.41
N PRO A 305 -11.12 6.64 -17.70
CA PRO A 305 -9.74 6.78 -18.14
C PRO A 305 -9.18 8.18 -17.88
N THR A 306 -10.01 9.23 -18.00
CA THR A 306 -9.63 10.62 -17.72
C THR A 306 -9.29 10.83 -16.25
N TYR A 307 -10.06 10.24 -15.32
CA TYR A 307 -9.75 10.36 -13.90
C TYR A 307 -8.44 9.63 -13.57
N ASN A 308 -8.28 8.40 -14.07
CA ASN A 308 -7.06 7.60 -13.87
C ASN A 308 -5.83 8.27 -14.52
N LYS A 309 -6.01 9.00 -15.63
CA LYS A 309 -4.98 9.84 -16.25
C LYS A 309 -4.36 10.82 -15.26
N PHE A 310 -5.20 11.56 -14.55
CA PHE A 310 -4.72 12.54 -13.60
C PHE A 310 -4.21 11.89 -12.30
N ARG A 311 -4.80 10.78 -11.85
CA ARG A 311 -4.44 10.19 -10.54
C ARG A 311 -3.33 9.14 -10.58
N ALA A 312 -3.03 8.52 -11.72
CA ALA A 312 -1.96 7.52 -11.84
C ALA A 312 -0.92 7.83 -12.93
N GLY A 313 -1.20 8.78 -13.83
CA GLY A 313 -0.35 9.06 -14.99
C GLY A 313 1.09 9.40 -14.64
N LEU A 314 1.30 10.21 -13.60
CA LEU A 314 2.65 10.58 -13.14
C LEU A 314 3.45 9.38 -12.64
N LEU A 315 2.83 8.51 -11.84
CA LEU A 315 3.47 7.31 -11.31
C LEU A 315 3.79 6.31 -12.42
N ILE A 316 2.86 6.09 -13.34
CA ILE A 316 3.05 5.22 -14.52
C ILE A 316 4.22 5.72 -15.36
N ARG A 317 4.28 7.04 -15.62
CA ARG A 317 5.37 7.65 -16.38
C ARG A 317 6.72 7.48 -15.68
N ASP A 318 6.77 7.61 -14.36
CA ASP A 318 8.00 7.39 -13.58
C ASP A 318 8.51 5.96 -13.73
N ILE A 319 7.62 4.96 -13.55
CA ILE A 319 7.94 3.53 -13.73
C ILE A 319 8.45 3.23 -15.14
N VAL A 320 7.78 3.74 -16.17
CA VAL A 320 8.20 3.55 -17.56
C VAL A 320 9.56 4.18 -17.81
N ARG A 321 9.77 5.42 -17.36
CA ARG A 321 11.06 6.11 -17.51
C ARG A 321 12.18 5.34 -16.83
N ASN A 322 11.96 4.84 -15.62
CA ASN A 322 12.97 4.05 -14.90
C ASN A 322 13.30 2.74 -15.62
N ALA A 323 12.31 2.09 -16.23
CA ALA A 323 12.52 0.89 -17.04
C ALA A 323 13.31 1.20 -18.33
N ASP A 324 12.99 2.30 -19.01
CA ASP A 324 13.75 2.76 -20.19
C ASP A 324 15.20 3.08 -19.83
N GLN A 325 15.47 3.72 -18.69
CA GLN A 325 16.84 3.96 -18.24
C GLN A 325 17.65 2.68 -18.04
N VAL A 326 17.02 1.58 -17.60
CA VAL A 326 17.70 0.28 -17.49
C VAL A 326 17.92 -0.34 -18.87
N LYS A 327 16.90 -0.32 -19.73
CA LYS A 327 17.00 -0.79 -21.11
C LYS A 327 18.11 -0.09 -21.89
N ASP A 328 18.26 1.22 -21.70
CA ASP A 328 19.26 2.05 -22.39
C ASP A 328 20.65 1.96 -21.72
N GLY A 329 20.80 1.21 -20.62
CA GLY A 329 22.07 1.06 -19.89
C GLY A 329 22.48 2.29 -19.07
N ASN A 330 21.56 3.23 -18.84
CA ASN A 330 21.78 4.49 -18.13
C ASN A 330 21.56 4.39 -16.61
N SER A 331 20.94 3.31 -16.12
CA SER A 331 20.66 3.10 -14.70
C SER A 331 20.88 1.65 -14.29
N ASN A 332 21.43 1.48 -13.08
CA ASN A 332 21.57 0.20 -12.39
C ASN A 332 20.69 0.13 -11.13
N VAL A 333 19.73 1.04 -10.95
CA VAL A 333 18.81 1.00 -9.81
C VAL A 333 17.91 -0.22 -9.95
N LYS A 334 17.98 -1.12 -8.96
CA LYS A 334 17.28 -2.40 -8.96
C LYS A 334 15.86 -2.31 -8.44
N LEU A 335 15.58 -1.42 -7.49
CA LEU A 335 14.29 -1.36 -6.81
C LEU A 335 13.81 0.08 -6.61
N TYR A 336 12.55 0.32 -6.94
CA TYR A 336 11.81 1.53 -6.58
C TYR A 336 10.65 1.17 -5.65
N MET A 337 10.57 1.83 -4.50
CA MET A 337 9.51 1.65 -3.51
C MET A 337 8.63 2.90 -3.46
N TYR A 338 7.32 2.73 -3.63
CA TYR A 338 6.33 3.81 -3.59
C TYR A 338 5.25 3.53 -2.52
N ALA A 339 5.33 4.23 -1.39
CA ALA A 339 4.29 4.15 -0.37
C ALA A 339 3.19 5.18 -0.62
N ALA A 340 1.96 4.68 -0.81
CA ALA A 340 0.81 5.46 -1.24
C ALA A 340 -0.47 5.00 -0.53
N HIS A 341 -1.61 5.19 -1.20
CA HIS A 341 -2.97 4.97 -0.67
C HIS A 341 -3.72 3.93 -1.50
N ASP A 342 -4.82 3.40 -0.98
CA ASP A 342 -5.72 2.44 -1.65
C ASP A 342 -6.12 2.91 -3.05
N VAL A 343 -6.52 4.16 -3.12
CA VAL A 343 -6.90 4.89 -4.33
C VAL A 343 -5.81 5.02 -5.40
N ALA A 344 -4.53 5.06 -5.01
CA ALA A 344 -3.41 5.09 -5.95
C ALA A 344 -3.25 3.71 -6.59
N ILE A 345 -3.43 2.65 -5.79
CA ILE A 345 -3.46 1.27 -6.29
C ILE A 345 -4.65 1.07 -7.24
N ALA A 346 -5.84 1.57 -6.88
CA ALA A 346 -7.03 1.50 -7.71
C ALA A 346 -6.83 2.24 -9.04
N ALA A 347 -6.38 3.51 -9.02
CA ALA A 347 -6.13 4.28 -10.24
C ALA A 347 -5.03 3.64 -11.11
N PHE A 348 -3.94 3.16 -10.49
CA PHE A 348 -2.82 2.51 -11.18
C PHE A 348 -3.28 1.23 -11.89
N THR A 349 -3.94 0.32 -11.18
CA THR A 349 -4.43 -0.94 -11.77
C THR A 349 -5.56 -0.72 -12.78
N SER A 350 -6.39 0.30 -12.59
CA SER A 350 -7.44 0.66 -13.56
C SER A 350 -6.87 1.24 -14.85
N ALA A 351 -5.76 1.99 -14.79
CA ALA A 351 -5.10 2.50 -15.99
C ALA A 351 -4.61 1.38 -16.92
N PHE A 352 -4.21 0.23 -16.35
CA PHE A 352 -3.87 -0.98 -17.10
C PHE A 352 -5.07 -1.90 -17.37
N GLY A 353 -6.29 -1.54 -16.95
CA GLY A 353 -7.50 -2.34 -17.18
C GLY A 353 -7.58 -3.63 -16.35
N VAL A 354 -6.83 -3.74 -15.25
CA VAL A 354 -6.71 -4.95 -14.42
C VAL A 354 -7.24 -4.75 -12.99
N PHE A 355 -7.90 -3.63 -12.70
CA PHE A 355 -8.50 -3.41 -11.40
C PHE A 355 -9.75 -4.29 -11.19
N ASN A 356 -9.78 -5.01 -10.07
CA ASN A 356 -10.87 -5.92 -9.73
C ASN A 356 -12.13 -5.23 -9.18
N GLN A 357 -12.14 -3.89 -9.09
CA GLN A 357 -13.24 -3.06 -8.59
C GLN A 357 -13.60 -3.29 -7.11
N LEU A 358 -12.75 -4.00 -6.36
CA LEU A 358 -12.90 -4.22 -4.94
C LEU A 358 -12.17 -3.14 -4.13
N ALA A 359 -12.58 -2.95 -2.88
CA ALA A 359 -11.83 -2.14 -1.93
C ALA A 359 -10.43 -2.73 -1.77
N VAL A 360 -9.39 -1.88 -1.83
CA VAL A 360 -7.99 -2.29 -1.75
C VAL A 360 -7.61 -2.51 -0.28
N PRO A 361 -7.30 -3.74 0.19
CA PRO A 361 -6.93 -4.00 1.58
C PRO A 361 -5.65 -3.27 2.01
N SER A 362 -5.49 -3.04 3.32
CA SER A 362 -4.29 -2.46 3.91
C SER A 362 -3.04 -3.26 3.53
N SER A 363 -1.91 -2.60 3.33
CA SER A 363 -0.65 -3.25 2.91
C SER A 363 -0.72 -4.03 1.58
N THR A 364 -1.71 -3.76 0.73
CA THR A 364 -1.75 -4.29 -0.64
C THR A 364 -0.62 -3.68 -1.47
N ALA A 365 0.08 -4.51 -2.23
CA ALA A 365 1.16 -4.11 -3.13
C ALA A 365 0.89 -4.54 -4.58
N VAL A 366 1.20 -3.67 -5.53
CA VAL A 366 1.40 -4.01 -6.94
C VAL A 366 2.90 -4.04 -7.19
N ILE A 367 3.41 -5.18 -7.65
CA ILE A 367 4.82 -5.38 -7.94
C ILE A 367 4.98 -5.49 -9.46
N THR A 368 5.70 -4.54 -10.06
CA THR A 368 5.98 -4.49 -11.48
C THR A 368 7.44 -4.87 -11.71
N GLU A 369 7.66 -6.02 -12.32
CA GLU A 369 8.96 -6.62 -12.59
C GLU A 369 9.33 -6.34 -14.05
N LEU A 370 10.50 -5.74 -14.29
CA LEU A 370 11.11 -5.62 -15.62
C LEU A 370 12.10 -6.75 -15.81
N HIS A 371 11.94 -7.49 -16.91
CA HIS A 371 12.79 -8.58 -17.30
C HIS A 371 13.39 -8.38 -18.68
N GLU A 372 14.51 -9.04 -18.93
CA GLU A 372 15.18 -9.15 -20.22
C GLU A 372 15.35 -10.64 -20.56
N ASP A 373 14.94 -11.03 -21.77
CA ASP A 373 15.13 -12.40 -22.26
C ASP A 373 16.51 -12.62 -22.92
N ALA A 374 16.80 -13.86 -23.32
CA ALA A 374 18.07 -14.21 -23.95
C ALA A 374 18.33 -13.51 -25.30
N ASN A 375 17.30 -12.91 -25.91
CA ASN A 375 17.39 -12.15 -27.16
C ASN A 375 17.45 -10.64 -26.92
N ALA A 376 17.72 -10.20 -25.68
CA ALA A 376 17.72 -8.80 -25.25
C ALA A 376 16.36 -8.10 -25.42
N ASN A 377 15.25 -8.85 -25.43
CA ASN A 377 13.92 -8.25 -25.42
C ASN A 377 13.45 -8.00 -23.99
N PHE A 378 12.92 -6.81 -23.76
CA PHE A 378 12.40 -6.39 -22.47
C PHE A 378 10.90 -6.65 -22.35
N PHE A 379 10.48 -7.16 -21.20
CA PHE A 379 9.07 -7.40 -20.89
C PHE A 379 8.78 -7.15 -19.41
N ILE A 380 7.51 -6.87 -19.12
CA ILE A 380 6.96 -6.55 -17.81
C ILE A 380 6.08 -7.70 -17.33
N GLN A 381 6.18 -7.99 -16.03
CA GLN A 381 5.28 -8.85 -15.28
C GLN A 381 4.69 -8.06 -14.10
N MET A 382 3.37 -8.10 -13.91
CA MET A 382 2.69 -7.38 -12.83
C MET A 382 2.02 -8.34 -11.84
N LEU A 383 2.37 -8.23 -10.57
CA LEU A 383 1.83 -9.04 -9.48
C LEU A 383 0.99 -8.20 -8.55
N PHE A 384 -0.13 -8.74 -8.07
CA PHE A 384 -1.02 -8.11 -7.09
C PHE A 384 -1.02 -8.90 -5.79
N LYS A 385 -0.38 -8.36 -4.75
CA LYS A 385 -0.33 -8.94 -3.41
C LYS A 385 -1.30 -8.20 -2.49
N ASN A 386 -2.51 -8.72 -2.36
CA ASN A 386 -3.57 -8.17 -1.50
C ASN A 386 -3.93 -9.07 -0.31
N ASP A 387 -3.19 -10.16 -0.11
CA ASP A 387 -3.37 -11.14 0.97
C ASP A 387 -1.99 -11.51 1.54
N THR A 388 -1.88 -11.58 2.86
CA THR A 388 -0.65 -11.95 3.58
C THR A 388 -0.40 -13.45 3.55
N THR A 389 -1.44 -14.27 3.38
CA THR A 389 -1.41 -15.74 3.46
C THR A 389 -1.26 -16.42 2.10
N ARG A 390 -1.46 -15.69 1.00
CA ARG A 390 -1.44 -16.24 -0.37
C ARG A 390 -0.30 -15.69 -1.20
N LYS A 391 0.04 -16.44 -2.25
CA LYS A 391 0.91 -15.95 -3.34
C LYS A 391 0.21 -14.79 -4.07
N PRO A 392 0.96 -13.81 -4.61
CA PRO A 392 0.37 -12.73 -5.38
C PRO A 392 -0.37 -13.25 -6.61
N TYR A 393 -1.42 -12.55 -7.00
CA TYR A 393 -2.14 -12.79 -8.24
C TYR A 393 -1.32 -12.24 -9.41
N ARG A 394 -1.27 -12.99 -10.52
CA ARG A 394 -0.72 -12.49 -11.78
C ARG A 394 -1.74 -11.55 -12.43
N LEU A 395 -1.30 -10.36 -12.82
CA LEU A 395 -2.13 -9.40 -13.55
C LEU A 395 -1.80 -9.50 -15.04
N GLU A 396 -2.77 -9.94 -15.83
CA GLU A 396 -2.67 -10.01 -17.29
C GLU A 396 -3.23 -8.73 -17.89
N ILE A 397 -2.35 -7.91 -18.45
CA ILE A 397 -2.71 -6.62 -19.02
C ILE A 397 -3.38 -6.87 -20.38
N PRO A 398 -4.61 -6.34 -20.62
CA PRO A 398 -5.29 -6.49 -21.90
C PRO A 398 -4.43 -5.98 -23.06
N GLY A 399 -4.26 -6.82 -24.09
CA GLY A 399 -3.42 -6.54 -25.25
C GLY A 399 -1.99 -7.11 -25.17
N CYS A 400 -1.60 -7.68 -24.03
CA CYS A 400 -0.34 -8.42 -23.88
C CYS A 400 -0.55 -9.93 -24.10
N GLU A 401 0.53 -10.65 -24.41
CA GLU A 401 0.52 -12.10 -24.59
C GLU A 401 0.57 -12.80 -23.22
N GLY A 402 -0.60 -12.88 -22.57
CA GLY A 402 -0.75 -13.45 -21.23
C GLY A 402 0.03 -12.64 -20.18
N PHE A 403 0.78 -13.33 -19.32
CA PHE A 403 1.48 -12.69 -18.20
C PHE A 403 2.75 -11.93 -18.60
N ARG A 404 3.31 -12.18 -19.79
CA ARG A 404 4.52 -11.50 -20.28
C ARG A 404 4.09 -10.36 -21.19
N CYS A 405 4.15 -9.13 -20.71
CA CYS A 405 3.84 -7.98 -21.54
C CYS A 405 5.11 -7.35 -22.12
N SER A 406 5.25 -7.28 -23.44
CA SER A 406 6.41 -6.58 -24.04
C SER A 406 6.51 -5.15 -23.50
N LEU A 407 7.72 -4.64 -23.27
CA LEU A 407 7.89 -3.28 -22.75
C LEU A 407 7.21 -2.24 -23.66
N THR A 408 7.28 -2.43 -24.98
CA THR A 408 6.60 -1.57 -25.97
C THR A 408 5.08 -1.61 -25.80
N THR A 409 4.50 -2.81 -25.64
CA THR A 409 3.05 -2.94 -25.39
C THR A 409 2.67 -2.32 -24.05
N PHE A 410 3.47 -2.52 -23.00
CA PHE A 410 3.27 -1.90 -21.70
C PHE A 410 3.33 -0.37 -21.76
N GLN A 411 4.26 0.20 -22.53
CA GLN A 411 4.32 1.64 -22.79
C GLN A 411 3.07 2.14 -23.53
N GLY A 412 2.59 1.34 -24.49
CA GLY A 412 1.34 1.58 -25.18
C GLY A 412 0.09 1.33 -24.34
N SER A 413 0.18 0.66 -23.19
CA SER A 413 -0.96 0.21 -22.38
C SER A 413 -0.91 0.87 -21.01
N GLY A 414 -1.83 1.78 -20.69
CA GLY A 414 -1.68 2.62 -19.50
C GLY A 414 -1.12 3.98 -19.90
N PRO A 415 0.20 4.19 -20.10
CA PRO A 415 0.78 5.51 -20.38
C PRO A 415 0.15 6.24 -21.57
N SER A 416 -0.16 5.56 -22.68
CA SER A 416 -0.85 6.19 -23.82
C SER A 416 -2.28 6.65 -23.50
N ARG A 417 -2.95 5.95 -22.57
CA ARG A 417 -4.32 6.25 -22.10
C ARG A 417 -4.33 7.28 -20.98
N THR A 418 -3.27 7.33 -20.17
CA THR A 418 -3.28 8.00 -18.87
C THR A 418 -2.07 8.89 -18.60
N SER A 419 -1.13 9.10 -19.52
CA SER A 419 0.00 10.03 -19.29
C SER A 419 -0.36 11.43 -19.79
N PRO A 420 -0.40 12.45 -18.92
CA PRO A 420 -0.34 13.83 -19.35
C PRO A 420 1.12 14.19 -19.67
N THR A 421 1.39 14.62 -20.91
CA THR A 421 2.67 15.25 -21.27
C THR A 421 2.96 16.45 -20.37
N ASN A 422 1.93 17.15 -19.90
CA ASN A 422 2.01 18.20 -18.88
C ASN A 422 0.97 17.99 -17.77
N TRP A 423 1.27 17.23 -16.71
CA TRP A 423 0.45 17.22 -15.48
C TRP A 423 0.17 18.63 -14.96
N GLU A 424 1.14 19.53 -15.12
CA GLU A 424 1.04 20.95 -14.78
C GLU A 424 -0.17 21.63 -15.46
N GLU A 425 -0.54 21.25 -16.68
CA GLU A 425 -1.76 21.76 -17.32
C GLU A 425 -3.05 21.34 -16.60
N GLY A 426 -3.02 20.22 -15.87
CA GLY A 426 -4.12 19.78 -15.00
C GLY A 426 -4.16 20.46 -13.64
N VAL A 427 -3.07 21.12 -13.25
CA VAL A 427 -2.90 21.83 -11.97
C VAL A 427 -2.89 23.36 -12.14
N ARG A 428 -2.82 23.88 -13.38
CA ARG A 428 -2.94 25.31 -13.69
C ARG A 428 -4.30 25.84 -13.24
N VAL A 429 -4.37 26.24 -11.99
CA VAL A 429 -5.32 27.22 -11.50
C VAL A 429 -4.80 28.57 -11.97
N SER A 430 -5.63 29.39 -12.60
CA SER A 430 -5.35 30.83 -12.73
C SER A 430 -5.35 31.44 -11.32
N ARG A 431 -4.25 31.29 -10.58
CA ARG A 431 -4.08 31.92 -9.28
C ARG A 431 -3.66 33.38 -9.50
N THR A 432 -4.64 34.25 -9.65
CA THR A 432 -4.57 35.53 -8.93
C THR A 432 -4.68 35.18 -7.46
N LEU A 433 -3.54 35.13 -6.77
CA LEU A 433 -3.52 34.98 -5.31
C LEU A 433 -4.30 36.17 -4.70
N PRO A 434 -5.37 35.96 -3.91
CA PRO A 434 -5.89 37.00 -3.04
C PRO A 434 -4.84 37.23 -1.95
N GLY A 435 -4.20 38.40 -1.99
CA GLY A 435 -3.46 39.00 -0.88
C GLY A 435 -2.52 38.07 -0.12
N SER A 436 -1.33 37.80 -0.65
CA SER A 436 -0.20 37.50 0.24
C SER A 436 0.06 38.74 1.09
N HIS A 437 -0.35 38.74 2.35
CA HIS A 437 0.18 39.65 3.35
C HIS A 437 1.69 39.39 3.45
N ARG A 438 2.50 40.28 2.86
CA ARG A 438 3.92 40.35 3.19
C ARG A 438 4.06 40.96 4.59
N PRO A 439 5.09 40.59 5.37
CA PRO A 439 5.39 41.26 6.62
C PRO A 439 5.83 42.70 6.29
N CYS A 440 5.17 43.67 6.91
CA CYS A 440 5.66 45.05 6.95
C CYS A 440 6.92 45.09 7.83
N SER A 441 8.07 45.40 7.23
CA SER A 441 9.21 45.95 7.97
C SER A 441 9.19 47.47 7.80
N PRO A 442 9.43 48.26 8.86
CA PRO A 442 9.32 49.71 8.80
C PRO A 442 10.63 50.31 8.32
N GLU A 443 10.60 51.20 7.34
CA GLU A 443 11.58 52.30 7.23
C GLU A 443 10.96 53.51 6.50
N PRO A 444 11.50 54.71 6.77
CA PRO A 444 10.76 55.97 6.72
C PRO A 444 10.84 56.64 5.34
N ASP A 445 9.89 57.54 5.14
CA ASP A 445 9.85 58.57 4.10
C ASP A 445 9.41 58.15 2.68
N GLY A 446 8.09 58.32 2.46
CA GLY A 446 7.51 59.00 1.31
C GLY A 446 8.02 58.68 -0.10
N GLY A 447 7.33 57.76 -0.80
CA GLY A 447 7.46 57.61 -2.25
C GLY A 447 6.37 56.71 -2.83
N SER A 448 5.63 57.19 -3.83
CA SER A 448 4.50 56.54 -4.50
C SER A 448 4.82 55.18 -5.13
N CYS A 449 4.01 54.15 -4.86
CA CYS A 449 4.04 52.88 -5.61
C CYS A 449 3.34 53.02 -6.98
N SER A 450 4.09 52.84 -8.07
CA SER A 450 3.51 52.50 -9.38
C SER A 450 3.47 50.98 -9.56
N ILE A 451 2.36 50.48 -10.10
CA ILE A 451 2.11 49.07 -10.37
C ILE A 451 2.73 48.72 -11.72
N SER A 452 3.71 47.81 -11.75
CA SER A 452 4.08 47.07 -12.97
C SER A 452 3.61 45.62 -12.84
N GLN A 453 2.80 45.17 -13.80
CA GLN A 453 2.46 43.76 -13.96
C GLN A 453 3.67 43.05 -14.58
N GLN A 454 4.34 42.18 -13.83
CA GLN A 454 5.18 41.14 -14.38
C GLN A 454 4.58 39.77 -14.05
N THR A 455 4.12 39.09 -15.10
CA THR A 455 3.80 37.67 -15.08
C THR A 455 5.11 36.88 -15.10
N GLU A 456 5.61 36.48 -13.93
CA GLU A 456 6.68 35.48 -13.85
C GLU A 456 6.07 34.09 -13.62
N GLY A 457 6.14 33.25 -14.65
CA GLY A 457 5.92 31.82 -14.54
C GLY A 457 7.11 31.18 -13.84
N ILE A 458 6.93 30.75 -12.60
CA ILE A 458 7.96 30.00 -11.87
C ILE A 458 8.04 28.59 -12.47
N ARG A 459 9.06 28.34 -13.30
CA ARG A 459 9.47 26.98 -13.69
C ARG A 459 10.38 26.43 -12.59
N PHE A 460 9.93 25.42 -11.86
CA PHE A 460 10.83 24.61 -11.04
C PHE A 460 11.47 23.55 -11.93
N ALA A 461 12.80 23.58 -12.02
CA ALA A 461 13.57 22.48 -12.58
C ALA A 461 13.53 21.31 -11.59
N PHE A 462 12.88 20.21 -11.99
CA PHE A 462 12.94 18.94 -11.29
C PHE A 462 14.28 18.26 -11.63
N TYR A 463 15.13 18.05 -10.62
CA TYR A 463 16.33 17.22 -10.70
C TYR A 463 15.99 15.73 -10.50
#